data_AF-A0A4Y9EN36-F1
#
_entry.id   AF-A0A4Y9EN36-F1
#
_cell.length_a   1.000
_cell.length_b   1.000
_cell.length_c   1.000
_cell.angle_alpha   90.00
_cell.angle_beta   90.00
_cell.angle_gamma   90.00
#
_symmetry.space_group_name_H-M   'P 1'
#
loop_
_entity.id
_entity.type
_entity.pdbx_description
1 polymer ?
#
loop_
_entity_poly.entity_id
_entity_poly.type
_entity_poly.pdbx_seq_one_letter_code
_entity_poly.pdbx_strand_id
1 'polypeptide(L)' 'MATKADVSPSKLKTKRVRAPDGSIVQMKVVQSDSATLELDLLAAFRSNVRRIRAEQRKRARAATDPA' A
#
# COMPACT_ATOMS: atom_id res chain seq x y z
N MET A 1 -16.07 -5.02 18.70
CA MET A 1 -14.71 -5.20 18.15
C MET A 1 -14.78 -5.04 16.65
N ALA A 2 -13.88 -4.25 16.04
CA ALA A 2 -13.87 -4.07 14.59
C ALA A 2 -13.46 -5.38 13.92
N THR A 3 -14.18 -5.75 12.87
CA THR A 3 -13.91 -6.96 12.09
C THR A 3 -12.91 -6.68 10.99
N LYS A 4 -12.35 -7.74 10.40
CA LYS A 4 -11.47 -7.65 9.21
C LYS A 4 -12.13 -6.93 8.02
N ALA A 5 -13.47 -6.84 7.99
CA ALA A 5 -14.22 -6.12 6.97
C ALA A 5 -14.23 -4.59 7.21
N ASP A 6 -14.01 -4.13 8.43
CA ASP A 6 -14.10 -2.70 8.78
C ASP A 6 -12.84 -1.92 8.38
N VAL A 7 -11.68 -2.58 8.38
CA VAL A 7 -10.37 -1.99 8.06
C VAL A 7 -10.04 -2.22 6.58
N SER A 8 -10.47 -1.27 5.74
CA SER A 8 -10.07 -1.22 4.33
C SER A 8 -8.73 -0.49 4.16
N PRO A 9 -7.85 -0.94 3.24
CA PRO A 9 -6.64 -0.22 2.87
C PRO A 9 -6.87 1.26 2.52
N SER A 10 -8.04 1.65 2.00
CA SER A 10 -8.37 3.04 1.65
C SER A 10 -8.64 3.93 2.87
N LYS A 11 -8.95 3.33 4.03
CA LYS A 11 -9.20 4.06 5.28
C LYS A 11 -7.92 4.37 6.05
N LEU A 12 -6.81 3.73 5.68
CA LEU A 12 -5.51 3.99 6.30
C LEU A 12 -4.99 5.37 5.88
N LYS A 13 -4.56 6.16 6.86
CA LYS A 13 -3.90 7.45 6.62
C LYS A 13 -2.65 7.25 5.78
N THR A 14 -2.33 8.23 4.95
CA THR A 14 -1.13 8.21 4.13
C THR A 14 -0.35 9.52 4.29
N LYS A 15 0.97 9.44 4.13
CA LYS A 15 1.87 10.59 4.13
C LYS A 15 2.79 10.51 2.92
N ARG A 16 3.08 11.65 2.30
CA ARG A 16 4.13 11.75 1.29
C ARG A 16 5.46 11.91 1.99
N VAL A 17 6.42 11.05 1.67
CA VAL A 17 7.78 11.07 2.22
C VAL A 17 8.78 11.02 1.08
N ARG A 18 9.92 11.69 1.26
CA ARG A 18 11.04 11.63 0.32
C ARG A 18 11.87 10.40 0.66
N ALA A 19 12.03 9.51 -0.32
CA ALA A 19 12.87 8.32 -0.21
C ALA A 19 14.36 8.69 -0.39
N PRO A 20 15.30 7.78 -0.03
CA PRO A 20 16.74 8.03 -0.15
C PRO A 20 17.21 8.33 -1.57
N ASP A 21 16.49 7.85 -2.59
CA ASP A 21 16.75 8.10 -4.01
C ASP A 21 16.20 9.46 -4.49
N GLY A 22 15.67 10.29 -3.58
CA GLY A 22 15.08 11.59 -3.89
C GLY A 22 13.62 11.52 -4.39
N SER A 23 13.09 10.32 -4.66
CA SER A 23 11.71 10.15 -5.10
C SER A 23 10.71 10.45 -3.99
N ILE A 24 9.50 10.91 -4.37
CA ILE A 24 8.40 11.11 -3.42
C ILE A 24 7.52 9.86 -3.43
N VAL A 25 7.45 9.17 -2.30
CA VAL A 25 6.61 7.98 -2.13
C VAL A 25 5.46 8.26 -1.16
N GLN A 26 4.29 7.68 -1.46
CA GLN A 26 3.15 7.70 -0.56
C GLN A 26 3.24 6.50 0.39
N MET A 27 3.47 6.77 1.66
CA MET A 27 3.62 5.78 2.73
C MET A 27 2.32 5.66 3.53
N LYS A 28 1.92 4.43 3.84
CA LYS A 28 0.79 4.16 4.75
C LYS A 28 1.23 4.33 6.20
N VAL A 29 0.41 5.01 6.98
CA VAL A 29 0.66 5.26 8.40
C VAL A 29 -0.25 4.34 9.21
N VAL A 30 0.36 3.52 10.07
CA VAL A 30 -0.33 2.69 11.05
C VAL A 30 0.04 3.19 12.43
N GLN A 31 -0.97 3.44 13.27
CA GLN A 31 -0.75 3.92 14.64
C GLN A 31 -0.49 2.74 15.56
N SER A 32 0.58 2.79 16.35
CA SER A 32 0.98 1.69 17.24
C SER A 32 0.01 1.45 18.39
N ASP A 33 -0.75 2.47 18.78
CA ASP A 33 -1.78 2.45 19.82
C ASP A 33 -3.19 2.17 19.26
N SER A 34 -3.30 1.83 17.97
CA SER A 34 -4.57 1.46 17.36
C SER A 34 -5.16 0.21 18.01
N ALA A 35 -6.43 0.27 18.39
CA ALA A 35 -7.20 -0.89 18.85
C ALA A 35 -7.31 -2.00 17.79
N THR A 36 -6.98 -1.71 16.53
CA THR A 36 -6.99 -2.63 15.38
C THR A 36 -5.62 -2.81 14.74
N LEU A 37 -4.52 -2.59 15.48
CA LEU A 37 -3.15 -2.59 14.97
C LEU A 37 -2.84 -3.75 14.00
N GLU A 38 -3.15 -4.99 14.37
CA GLU A 38 -2.90 -6.16 13.52
C GLU A 38 -3.63 -6.10 12.18
N LEU A 39 -4.89 -5.66 12.19
CA LEU A 39 -5.71 -5.50 10.99
C LEU A 39 -5.20 -4.36 10.12
N ASP A 40 -4.78 -3.26 10.73
CA ASP A 40 -4.21 -2.10 10.04
C ASP A 40 -2.90 -2.46 9.33
N LEU A 41 -2.02 -3.20 10.01
CA LEU A 41 -0.78 -3.73 9.44
C LEU A 41 -1.07 -4.69 8.27
N LEU A 42 -1.99 -5.63 8.45
CA LEU A 42 -2.35 -6.59 7.40
C LEU A 42 -2.96 -5.88 6.18
N ALA A 43 -3.83 -4.89 6.39
CA ALA A 43 -4.41 -4.08 5.33
C ALA A 43 -3.35 -3.26 4.59
N ALA A 44 -2.38 -2.68 5.31
CA ALA A 44 -1.27 -1.95 4.71
C ALA A 44 -0.41 -2.87 3.84
N PHE A 45 -0.01 -4.03 4.37
CA PHE A 45 0.79 -5.03 3.67
C PHE A 45 0.11 -5.50 2.37
N ARG A 46 -1.15 -5.92 2.45
CA ARG A 46 -1.93 -6.37 1.29
C ARG A 46 -2.03 -5.30 0.21
N SER A 47 -2.20 -4.05 0.61
CA SER A 47 -2.26 -2.92 -0.32
C SER A 47 -0.97 -2.76 -1.11
N ASN A 48 0.18 -2.84 -0.42
CA ASN A 48 1.50 -2.67 -1.05
C ASN A 48 1.81 -3.80 -2.02
N VAL A 49 1.52 -5.05 -1.62
CA VAL A 49 1.68 -6.22 -2.51
C VAL A 49 0.81 -6.09 -3.76
N ARG A 50 -0.44 -5.65 -3.62
CA ARG A 50 -1.33 -5.42 -4.77
C ARG A 50 -0.78 -4.35 -5.71
N ARG A 51 -0.24 -3.25 -5.17
CA ARG A 51 0.37 -2.19 -5.98
C ARG A 51 1.58 -2.69 -6.75
N ILE A 52 2.51 -3.38 -6.09
CA ILE A 52 3.71 -3.95 -6.73
C ILE A 52 3.31 -4.91 -7.85
N ARG A 53 2.36 -5.80 -7.61
CA ARG A 53 1.86 -6.73 -8.65
C ARG A 53 1.19 -6.00 -9.82
N ALA A 54 0.46 -4.92 -9.57
CA ALA A 54 -0.12 -4.11 -10.63
C ALA A 54 0.97 -3.41 -11.47
N GLU A 55 1.99 -2.84 -10.84
CA GLU A 55 3.14 -2.24 -11.52
C GLU A 55 3.93 -3.27 -12.35
N GLN A 56 4.18 -4.46 -11.79
CA GLN A 56 4.82 -5.58 -12.51
C GLN A 56 4.02 -5.97 -13.76
N ARG A 57 2.70 -6.13 -13.64
CA ARG A 57 1.83 -6.42 -14.80
C ARG A 57 1.85 -5.31 -15.84
N LYS A 58 1.88 -4.04 -15.42
CA LYS A 58 1.99 -2.89 -16.33
C LYS A 58 3.31 -2.91 -17.10
N ARG A 59 4.43 -3.19 -16.42
CA ARG A 59 5.76 -3.31 -17.04
C ARG A 59 5.82 -4.48 -18.03
N ALA A 60 5.27 -5.63 -17.65
CA ALA A 60 5.20 -6.79 -18.54
C ALA A 60 4.42 -6.49 -19.81
N ARG A 61 3.23 -5.87 -19.71
CA ARG A 61 2.43 -5.47 -20.87
C ARG A 61 3.16 -4.49 -21.78
N ALA A 62 3.82 -3.48 -21.21
CA ALA A 62 4.59 -2.51 -21.98
C ALA A 62 5.81 -3.12 -22.71
N ALA A 63 6.33 -4.26 -22.22
CA ALA A 63 7.42 -4.97 -22.89
C ALA A 63 6.95 -5.90 -24.02
N THR A 64 5.68 -6.33 -24.00
CA THR A 64 5.10 -7.23 -25.02
C THR A 64 4.50 -6.48 -26.21
N ASP A 65 4.19 -5.19 -26.05
CA ASP A 65 3.65 -4.31 -27.09
C ASP A 65 4.71 -3.26 -27.48
N PRO A 66 5.74 -3.61 -28.26
CA PRO A 66 6.59 -2.61 -28.90
C PRO A 66 5.77 -1.97 -30.03
N ALA A 67 5.59 -0.65 -29.96
CA ALA A 67 4.91 0.13 -30.98
C ALA A 67 5.48 -0.09 -32.39
#